data_AF-A0A699ZMF9-F1
#
_entry.id   AF-A0A699ZMF9-F1
#
_cell.length_a   1.000
_cell.length_b   1.000
_cell.length_c   1.000
_cell.angle_alpha   90.00
_cell.angle_beta   90.00
_cell.angle_gamma   90.00
#
_symmetry.space_group_name_H-M   'P 1'
#
loop_
_entity.id
_entity.type
_entity.pdbx_description
1 polymer ?
#
loop_
_entity_poly.entity_id
_entity_poly.type
_entity_poly.pdbx_seq_one_letter_code
_entity_poly.pdbx_strand_id
1 'polypeptide(L)'
;RAELAVLDVVGPGGSWAAQLSTRTGWLVGLSGLGGEPLLAAPLQLNLWRAPTDNDRGGFGSSSYAARWLAAGLDRLDVEEGSPAGASSEVGLSAEGEVGLRVTYTFHGCGLLAMKWEVDAHNALPAPLAPGLMSVGVTTSLAAGLDQVTWYGRGPHESYWDRRSSASVGLFSSPVDDMHTPYVFPQAQQPRPP
;
A
#
# COMPACT_ATOMS: atom_id res chain seq x y z
N ARG A 1 1.66 26.04 2.65
CA ARG A 1 1.38 25.16 1.49
C ARG A 1 2.56 24.19 1.39
N ALA A 2 2.33 22.88 1.34
CA ALA A 2 3.42 21.95 1.03
C ALA A 2 3.89 22.23 -0.40
N GLU A 3 5.20 22.31 -0.59
CA GLU A 3 5.79 22.49 -1.91
C GLU A 3 5.83 21.12 -2.61
N LEU A 4 5.57 21.11 -3.92
CA LEU A 4 5.47 19.90 -4.71
C LEU A 4 6.52 19.92 -5.80
N ALA A 5 7.27 18.83 -5.94
CA ALA A 5 8.11 18.58 -7.09
C ALA A 5 7.27 17.87 -8.16
N VAL A 6 7.15 18.49 -9.33
CA VAL A 6 6.44 17.91 -10.48
C VAL A 6 7.45 17.33 -11.46
N LEU A 7 7.24 16.09 -11.87
CA LEU A 7 8.06 15.38 -12.85
C LEU A 7 7.21 14.96 -14.05
N ASP A 8 7.51 15.55 -15.20
CA ASP A 8 6.90 15.16 -16.47
C ASP A 8 7.65 13.95 -17.05
N VAL A 9 6.89 12.92 -17.40
CA VAL A 9 7.42 11.67 -17.93
C VAL A 9 6.87 11.49 -19.34
N VAL A 10 7.78 11.40 -20.30
CA VAL A 10 7.43 11.19 -21.71
C VAL A 10 7.96 9.83 -22.14
N GLY A 11 7.09 9.00 -22.70
CA GLY A 11 7.45 7.70 -23.24
C GLY A 11 6.69 7.37 -24.53
N PRO A 12 6.99 6.23 -25.18
CA PRO A 12 6.32 5.80 -26.41
C PRO A 12 4.80 5.65 -26.29
N GLY A 13 4.28 5.40 -25.09
CA GLY A 13 2.85 5.28 -24.81
C GLY A 13 2.14 6.59 -24.45
N GLY A 14 2.83 7.73 -24.51
CA GLY A 14 2.30 9.05 -24.15
C GLY A 14 3.09 9.72 -23.03
N SER A 15 2.54 10.82 -22.51
CA SER A 15 3.13 11.55 -21.38
C SER A 15 2.19 11.59 -20.18
N TRP A 16 2.76 11.59 -19.00
CA TRP A 16 2.04 11.68 -17.73
C TRP A 16 2.92 12.44 -16.72
N ALA A 17 2.32 12.96 -15.65
CA ALA A 17 3.04 13.71 -14.64
C ALA A 17 2.94 13.04 -13.27
N ALA A 18 4.04 13.03 -12.51
CA ALA A 18 4.10 12.67 -11.10
C ALA A 18 4.28 13.91 -10.22
N GLN A 19 3.66 13.89 -9.04
CA GLN A 19 3.82 14.93 -8.04
C GLN A 19 4.35 14.30 -6.75
N LEU A 20 5.53 14.76 -6.32
CA LEU A 20 6.15 14.35 -5.05
C LEU A 20 6.05 15.49 -4.03
N SER A 21 5.69 15.16 -2.79
CA SER A 21 5.76 16.10 -1.67
C SER A 21 7.21 16.39 -1.33
N THR A 22 7.64 17.66 -1.32
CA THR A 22 9.02 18.01 -0.92
C THR A 22 9.23 17.91 0.59
N ARG A 23 8.16 17.81 1.38
CA ARG A 23 8.21 17.62 2.83
C ARG A 23 8.34 16.14 3.22
N THR A 24 7.60 15.28 2.53
CA THR A 24 7.45 13.88 2.95
C THR A 24 7.99 12.88 1.94
N GLY A 25 8.30 13.31 0.70
CA GLY A 25 8.74 12.43 -0.38
C GLY A 25 7.68 11.49 -0.95
N TRP A 26 6.43 11.60 -0.49
CA TRP A 26 5.33 10.78 -0.99
C TRP A 26 4.97 11.17 -2.41
N LEU A 27 4.65 10.16 -3.23
CA LEU A 27 3.91 10.35 -4.47
C LEU A 27 2.47 10.72 -4.12
N VAL A 28 2.15 12.01 -4.24
CA VAL A 28 0.85 12.58 -3.87
C VAL A 28 -0.10 12.73 -5.06
N GLY A 29 0.42 12.61 -6.29
CA GLY A 29 -0.37 12.77 -7.50
C GLY A 29 0.24 12.06 -8.70
N LEU A 30 -0.64 11.53 -9.56
CA LEU A 30 -0.35 11.09 -10.92
C LEU A 30 -1.45 11.65 -11.83
N SER A 31 -1.09 12.12 -13.01
CA SER A 31 -2.06 12.59 -14.01
C SER A 31 -1.67 12.18 -15.43
N GLY A 32 -2.68 11.88 -16.26
CA GLY A 32 -2.48 11.50 -17.67
C GLY A 32 -2.35 12.70 -18.62
N LEU A 33 -2.31 12.42 -19.93
CA LEU A 33 -2.20 13.41 -21.02
C LEU A 33 -3.22 14.56 -20.96
N GLY A 34 -4.41 14.33 -20.42
CA GLY A 34 -5.46 15.34 -20.27
C GLY A 34 -5.38 16.19 -19.00
N GLY A 35 -4.37 15.96 -18.15
CA GLY A 35 -4.29 16.55 -16.81
C GLY A 35 -5.21 15.91 -15.78
N GLU A 36 -6.04 14.95 -16.19
CA GLU A 36 -6.96 14.24 -15.30
C GLU A 36 -6.19 13.47 -14.22
N PRO A 37 -6.56 13.63 -12.94
CA PRO A 37 -5.91 12.93 -11.84
C PRO A 37 -6.22 11.43 -11.91
N LEU A 38 -5.21 10.62 -11.64
CA LEU A 38 -5.32 9.16 -11.49
C LEU A 38 -5.36 8.75 -10.01
N LEU A 39 -4.85 9.60 -9.12
CA LEU A 39 -4.85 9.40 -7.67
C LEU A 39 -5.79 10.38 -6.99
N ALA A 40 -6.56 9.89 -6.04
CA ALA A 40 -7.36 10.68 -5.10
C ALA A 40 -6.67 10.82 -3.72
N ALA A 41 -5.67 9.99 -3.43
CA ALA A 41 -4.86 10.07 -2.21
C ALA A 41 -3.39 9.71 -2.48
N PRO A 42 -2.43 10.17 -1.65
CA PRO A 42 -1.03 9.79 -1.78
C PRO A 42 -0.80 8.27 -1.69
N LEU A 43 0.29 7.79 -2.29
CA LEU A 43 0.80 6.44 -2.02
C LEU A 43 1.50 6.46 -0.67
N GLN A 44 1.06 5.61 0.25
CA GLN A 44 1.58 5.52 1.61
C GLN A 44 1.89 4.07 1.97
N LEU A 45 2.90 3.89 2.83
CA LEU A 45 3.14 2.59 3.47
C LEU A 45 1.92 2.22 4.30
N ASN A 46 1.46 0.99 4.15
CA ASN A 46 0.40 0.42 4.96
C ASN A 46 0.91 -0.87 5.61
N LEU A 47 1.01 -0.85 6.94
CA LEU A 47 1.34 -2.01 7.76
C LEU A 47 0.09 -2.64 8.40
N TRP A 48 -1.10 -2.17 8.05
CA TRP A 48 -2.36 -2.54 8.66
C TRP A 48 -3.32 -3.24 7.69
N ARG A 49 -4.16 -4.12 8.25
CA ARG A 49 -5.38 -4.60 7.60
C ARG A 49 -6.48 -4.72 8.65
N ALA A 50 -7.75 -4.66 8.23
CA ALA A 50 -8.84 -4.96 9.17
C ALA A 50 -8.63 -6.37 9.78
N PRO A 51 -8.64 -6.53 11.11
CA PRO A 51 -8.44 -7.84 11.72
C PRO A 51 -9.51 -8.83 11.25
N THR A 52 -9.13 -10.09 11.12
CA THR A 52 -10.07 -11.23 10.98
C THR A 52 -10.50 -11.73 12.35
N ASP A 53 -11.50 -12.59 12.41
CA ASP A 53 -11.92 -13.26 13.64
C ASP A 53 -10.80 -14.12 14.23
N ASN A 54 -9.95 -14.70 13.38
CA ASN A 54 -8.74 -15.41 13.83
C ASN A 54 -7.73 -14.46 14.48
N ASP A 55 -7.59 -13.23 13.96
CA ASP A 55 -6.69 -12.22 14.53
C ASP A 55 -7.23 -11.67 15.88
N ARG A 56 -8.55 -11.57 16.00
CA ARG A 56 -9.25 -11.21 17.25
C ARG A 56 -9.29 -12.35 18.26
N GLY A 57 -9.16 -13.59 17.77
CA GLY A 57 -9.12 -14.80 18.58
C GLY A 57 -7.99 -14.76 19.62
N GLY A 58 -8.24 -15.40 20.77
CA GLY A 58 -7.35 -15.38 21.93
C GLY A 58 -8.02 -14.85 23.20
N PHE A 59 -7.31 -14.85 24.32
CA PHE A 59 -7.82 -14.36 25.60
C PHE A 59 -7.42 -12.90 25.84
N GLY A 60 -8.35 -11.96 25.65
CA GLY A 60 -8.15 -10.56 26.00
C GLY A 60 -6.99 -9.88 25.24
N SER A 61 -6.08 -9.25 25.98
CA SER A 61 -4.95 -8.48 25.43
C SER A 61 -3.88 -9.33 24.72
N SER A 62 -3.98 -10.66 24.76
CA SER A 62 -3.02 -11.54 24.09
C SER A 62 -3.33 -11.80 22.61
N SER A 63 -4.49 -11.36 22.11
CA SER A 63 -4.86 -11.52 20.70
C SER A 63 -3.86 -10.80 19.78
N TYR A 64 -3.78 -11.23 18.53
CA TYR A 64 -2.92 -10.57 17.55
C TYR A 64 -3.40 -9.14 17.28
N ALA A 65 -4.72 -8.98 17.10
CA ALA A 65 -5.35 -7.68 16.89
C ALA A 65 -5.04 -6.68 18.02
N ALA A 66 -5.17 -7.09 19.29
CA ALA A 66 -4.90 -6.21 20.43
C ALA A 66 -3.44 -5.74 20.47
N ARG A 67 -2.49 -6.65 20.19
CA ARG A 67 -1.05 -6.32 20.18
C ARG A 67 -0.70 -5.36 19.04
N TRP A 68 -1.26 -5.55 17.84
CA TRP A 68 -1.00 -4.66 16.72
C TRP A 68 -1.62 -3.27 16.93
N LEU A 69 -2.81 -3.17 17.51
CA LEU A 69 -3.44 -1.88 17.88
C LEU A 69 -2.67 -1.14 18.97
N ALA A 70 -2.21 -1.89 19.98
CA ALA A 70 -1.39 -1.38 21.08
C ALA A 70 -0.01 -0.94 20.60
N ALA A 71 0.40 -1.31 19.39
CA ALA A 71 1.62 -0.84 18.75
C ALA A 71 1.40 0.33 17.79
N GLY A 72 0.15 0.73 17.55
CA GLY A 72 -0.18 1.84 16.66
C GLY A 72 -0.01 1.54 15.18
N LEU A 73 0.05 0.27 14.76
CA LEU A 73 0.21 -0.08 13.35
C LEU A 73 -0.95 0.40 12.46
N ASP A 74 -2.12 0.67 13.06
CA ASP A 74 -3.31 1.22 12.41
C ASP A 74 -3.25 2.74 12.18
N ARG A 75 -2.26 3.41 12.76
CA ARG A 75 -2.15 4.87 12.82
C ARG A 75 -0.70 5.33 12.65
N LEU A 76 -0.07 4.89 11.56
CA LEU A 76 1.29 5.34 11.24
C LEU A 76 1.30 6.85 10.97
N ASP A 77 2.05 7.57 11.79
CA ASP A 77 2.27 9.00 11.62
C ASP A 77 3.56 9.24 10.83
N VAL A 78 3.52 10.20 9.91
CA VAL A 78 4.67 10.59 9.10
C VAL A 78 5.38 11.73 9.81
N GLU A 79 6.61 11.51 10.27
CA GLU A 79 7.35 12.52 11.03
C GLU A 79 7.95 13.58 10.10
N GLU A 80 8.77 13.17 9.13
CA GLU A 80 9.27 14.00 8.03
C GLU A 80 10.04 13.14 7.02
N GLY A 81 10.10 13.59 5.76
CA GLY A 81 10.90 12.97 4.72
C GLY A 81 12.16 13.80 4.43
N SER A 82 13.21 13.13 3.95
CA SER A 82 14.41 13.77 3.40
C SER A 82 14.54 13.41 1.91
N PRO A 83 13.82 14.11 1.00
CA PRO A 83 13.95 13.87 -0.43
C PRO A 83 15.34 14.29 -0.94
N ALA A 84 15.97 13.43 -1.73
CA ALA A 84 17.25 13.67 -2.39
C ALA A 84 17.16 13.19 -3.86
N GLY A 85 16.99 14.15 -4.77
CA GLY A 85 16.80 13.86 -6.20
C GLY A 85 15.52 13.04 -6.44
N ALA A 86 15.66 11.87 -7.08
CA ALA A 86 14.55 10.93 -7.31
C ALA A 86 14.38 9.89 -6.17
N SER A 87 15.11 10.03 -5.06
CA SER A 87 15.01 9.16 -3.90
C SER A 87 14.46 9.92 -2.70
N SER A 88 13.78 9.22 -1.78
CA SER A 88 13.33 9.80 -0.51
C SER A 88 13.50 8.80 0.63
N GLU A 89 14.04 9.27 1.74
CA GLU A 89 13.98 8.59 3.02
C GLU A 89 12.85 9.20 3.84
N VAL A 90 12.04 8.38 4.51
CA VAL A 90 10.88 8.80 5.28
C VAL A 90 10.91 8.11 6.62
N GLY A 91 10.88 8.91 7.70
CA GLY A 91 10.65 8.41 9.05
C GLY A 91 9.15 8.24 9.30
N LEU A 92 8.76 7.07 9.79
CA LEU A 92 7.40 6.78 10.22
C LEU A 92 7.43 6.35 11.69
N SER A 93 6.49 6.87 12.48
CA SER A 93 6.33 6.45 13.86
C SER A 93 4.98 5.78 14.11
N ALA A 94 5.03 4.85 15.04
CA ALA A 94 3.91 4.22 15.70
C ALA A 94 4.19 4.32 17.21
N GLU A 95 3.79 3.34 18.03
CA GLU A 95 4.31 3.23 19.41
C GLU A 95 5.80 2.83 19.44
N GLY A 96 6.43 2.70 18.26
CA GLY A 96 7.87 2.53 18.01
C GLY A 96 8.26 3.15 16.66
N GLU A 97 9.45 2.83 16.15
CA GLU A 97 10.01 3.44 14.93
C GLU A 97 9.93 2.49 13.72
N VAL A 98 9.51 3.04 12.58
CA VAL A 98 9.53 2.37 11.26
C VAL A 98 10.39 3.20 10.31
N GLY A 99 11.51 2.63 9.88
CA GLY A 99 12.35 3.20 8.82
C GLY A 99 11.78 2.87 7.45
N LEU A 100 11.67 3.88 6.57
CA LEU A 100 11.27 3.68 5.19
C LEU A 100 12.20 4.41 4.23
N ARG A 101 12.64 3.72 3.19
CA ARG A 101 13.32 4.32 2.03
C ARG A 101 12.53 4.00 0.78
N VAL A 102 12.13 5.04 0.05
CA VAL A 102 11.45 4.94 -1.24
C VAL A 102 12.33 5.52 -2.33
N THR A 103 12.65 4.74 -3.35
CA THR A 103 13.38 5.22 -4.54
C THR A 103 12.48 5.19 -5.75
N TYR A 104 12.29 6.35 -6.38
CA TYR A 104 11.58 6.50 -7.64
C TYR A 104 12.58 6.52 -8.80
N THR A 105 12.38 5.69 -9.80
CA THR A 105 13.20 5.68 -11.02
C THR A 105 12.32 5.88 -12.23
N PHE A 106 12.52 7.01 -12.89
CA PHE A 106 11.81 7.38 -14.11
C PHE A 106 12.61 6.94 -15.32
N HIS A 107 11.99 6.14 -16.17
CA HIS A 107 12.60 5.65 -17.40
C HIS A 107 12.05 6.43 -18.61
N GLY A 108 12.90 6.70 -19.59
CA GLY A 108 12.51 7.36 -20.84
C GLY A 108 11.51 6.57 -21.71
N CYS A 109 11.17 5.34 -21.30
CA CYS A 109 10.07 4.57 -21.88
C CYS A 109 8.70 4.89 -21.26
N GLY A 110 8.62 5.82 -20.29
CA GLY A 110 7.37 6.16 -19.60
C GLY A 110 7.10 5.32 -18.35
N LEU A 111 8.04 4.47 -17.91
CA LEU A 111 7.88 3.62 -16.73
C LEU A 111 8.37 4.32 -15.46
N LEU A 112 7.60 4.19 -14.38
CA LEU A 112 7.99 4.52 -13.02
C LEU A 112 8.26 3.24 -12.24
N ALA A 113 9.52 3.00 -11.91
CA ALA A 113 9.88 1.96 -10.96
C ALA A 113 9.93 2.56 -9.55
N MET A 114 9.32 1.88 -8.60
CA MET A 114 9.33 2.27 -7.19
C MET A 114 9.94 1.14 -6.36
N LYS A 115 11.03 1.43 -5.66
CA LYS A 115 11.63 0.50 -4.71
C LYS A 115 11.30 0.97 -3.29
N TRP A 116 10.68 0.10 -2.50
CA TRP A 116 10.31 0.36 -1.12
C TRP A 116 11.11 -0.56 -0.20
N GLU A 117 11.88 0.02 0.72
CA GLU A 117 12.68 -0.70 1.71
C GLU A 117 12.17 -0.29 3.08
N VAL A 118 11.60 -1.25 3.81
CA VAL A 118 10.91 -1.04 5.08
C VAL A 118 11.68 -1.76 6.18
N ASP A 119 12.10 -1.02 7.21
CA ASP A 119 12.62 -1.56 8.46
C ASP A 119 11.61 -1.29 9.57
N ALA A 120 10.94 -2.34 10.02
CA ALA A 120 9.95 -2.29 11.08
C ALA A 120 10.39 -3.10 12.31
N HIS A 121 11.70 -3.32 12.49
CA HIS A 121 12.22 -4.10 13.61
C HIS A 121 11.79 -3.53 14.98
N ASN A 122 11.73 -2.20 15.07
CA ASN A 122 11.39 -1.46 16.29
C ASN A 122 9.92 -1.00 16.33
N ALA A 123 9.08 -1.42 15.37
CA ALA A 123 7.68 -1.00 15.29
C ALA A 123 6.80 -1.62 16.39
N LEU A 124 7.31 -2.63 17.10
CA LEU A 124 6.65 -3.27 18.24
C LEU A 124 7.52 -3.09 19.49
N PRO A 125 6.97 -2.71 20.65
CA PRO A 125 7.72 -2.57 21.91
C PRO A 125 8.32 -3.90 22.44
N ALA A 126 8.22 -5.01 21.70
CA ALA A 126 8.89 -6.28 21.96
C ALA A 126 9.36 -6.93 20.63
N PRO A 127 10.47 -7.69 20.60
CA PRO A 127 10.95 -8.37 19.40
C PRO A 127 9.87 -9.27 18.81
N LEU A 128 9.64 -9.11 17.50
CA LEU A 128 8.56 -9.71 16.70
C LEU A 128 8.19 -11.16 17.09
N ALA A 129 7.11 -11.32 17.84
CA ALA A 129 6.23 -12.49 17.73
C ALA A 129 4.78 -12.01 17.93
N PRO A 130 4.06 -11.81 16.81
CA PRO A 130 3.97 -12.74 15.69
C PRO A 130 3.98 -11.99 14.34
N GLY A 131 5.10 -11.36 14.01
CA GLY A 131 5.26 -10.66 12.74
C GLY A 131 4.31 -9.46 12.52
N LEU A 132 4.52 -8.78 11.39
CA LEU A 132 3.59 -7.79 10.88
C LEU A 132 2.42 -8.48 10.18
N MET A 133 1.24 -7.89 10.29
CA MET A 133 0.02 -8.41 9.65
C MET A 133 -0.01 -8.20 8.13
N SER A 134 0.67 -7.16 7.65
CA SER A 134 0.77 -6.78 6.24
C SER A 134 1.97 -5.86 6.05
N VAL A 135 2.57 -5.89 4.88
CA VAL A 135 3.50 -4.86 4.39
C VAL A 135 3.09 -4.56 2.97
N GLY A 136 2.58 -3.37 2.72
CA GLY A 136 2.12 -2.98 1.39
C GLY A 136 2.05 -1.48 1.20
N VAL A 137 1.61 -1.07 0.03
CA VAL A 137 1.36 0.33 -0.32
C VAL A 137 -0.14 0.50 -0.51
N THR A 138 -0.71 1.57 0.00
CA THR A 138 -2.13 1.90 -0.17
C THR A 138 -2.26 3.30 -0.75
N THR A 139 -3.27 3.47 -1.60
CA THR A 139 -3.66 4.73 -2.21
C THR A 139 -5.14 4.65 -2.56
N SER A 140 -5.73 5.78 -2.94
CA SER A 140 -7.06 5.84 -3.55
C SER A 140 -6.89 6.30 -4.99
N LEU A 141 -7.55 5.61 -5.93
CA LEU A 141 -7.59 6.02 -7.32
C LEU A 141 -8.68 7.08 -7.54
N ALA A 142 -8.56 7.86 -8.60
CA ALA A 142 -9.62 8.74 -9.04
C ALA A 142 -10.89 7.94 -9.40
N ALA A 143 -12.05 8.57 -9.23
CA ALA A 143 -13.33 7.94 -9.56
C ALA A 143 -13.45 7.61 -11.06
N GLY A 144 -14.30 6.64 -11.39
CA GLY A 144 -14.55 6.21 -12.77
C GLY A 144 -13.74 4.99 -13.23
N LEU A 145 -12.89 4.43 -12.36
CA LEU A 145 -12.23 3.14 -12.58
C LEU A 145 -13.00 2.05 -11.84
N ASP A 146 -13.81 1.28 -12.58
CA ASP A 146 -14.76 0.30 -12.03
C ASP A 146 -14.49 -1.14 -12.49
N GLN A 147 -13.42 -1.37 -13.26
CA GLN A 147 -13.02 -2.68 -13.75
C GLN A 147 -11.58 -3.00 -13.35
N VAL A 148 -11.36 -4.24 -12.92
CA VAL A 148 -10.03 -4.76 -12.58
C VAL A 148 -9.74 -5.97 -13.45
N THR A 149 -8.56 -5.98 -14.09
CA THR A 149 -8.05 -7.14 -14.82
C THR A 149 -6.69 -7.51 -14.27
N TRP A 150 -6.48 -8.79 -13.94
CA TRP A 150 -5.22 -9.26 -13.35
C TRP A 150 -4.81 -10.62 -13.90
N TYR A 151 -3.50 -10.83 -13.98
CA TYR A 151 -2.89 -12.13 -14.21
C TYR A 151 -2.36 -12.67 -12.89
N GLY A 152 -2.93 -13.77 -12.41
CA GLY A 152 -2.60 -14.32 -11.09
C GLY A 152 -3.66 -15.31 -10.61
N ARG A 153 -3.81 -15.46 -9.30
CA ARG A 153 -4.78 -16.39 -8.72
C ARG A 153 -6.21 -15.87 -8.77
N GLY A 154 -7.14 -16.75 -9.11
CA GLY A 154 -8.57 -16.44 -9.12
C GLY A 154 -9.46 -17.62 -9.53
N PRO A 155 -10.77 -17.37 -9.73
CA PRO A 155 -11.47 -16.07 -9.72
C PRO A 155 -11.93 -15.59 -8.33
N HIS A 156 -11.85 -16.41 -7.28
CA HIS A 156 -12.17 -16.03 -5.89
C HIS A 156 -10.94 -15.59 -5.08
N GLU A 157 -11.17 -14.98 -3.92
CA GLU A 157 -10.12 -14.57 -2.98
C GLU A 157 -9.25 -15.74 -2.50
N SER A 158 -7.96 -15.48 -2.25
CA SER A 158 -7.02 -16.51 -1.80
C SER A 158 -5.92 -15.96 -0.90
N TYR A 159 -5.62 -16.63 0.20
CA TYR A 159 -4.55 -16.21 1.11
C TYR A 159 -3.31 -17.09 0.92
N TRP A 160 -2.17 -16.64 1.45
CA TRP A 160 -0.89 -17.36 1.35
C TRP A 160 -1.00 -18.82 1.84
N ASP A 161 -1.82 -19.06 2.85
CA ASP A 161 -2.16 -20.33 3.49
C ASP A 161 -3.48 -20.96 2.97
N ARG A 162 -4.24 -20.26 2.13
CA ARG A 162 -5.52 -20.72 1.54
C ARG A 162 -5.63 -20.35 0.06
N ARG A 163 -4.89 -21.06 -0.80
CA ARG A 163 -4.80 -20.76 -2.25
C ARG A 163 -4.89 -21.93 -3.22
N SER A 164 -4.95 -23.17 -2.72
CA SER A 164 -4.90 -24.38 -3.58
C SER A 164 -6.07 -24.49 -4.55
N SER A 165 -7.24 -23.93 -4.22
CA SER A 165 -8.41 -23.90 -5.10
C SER A 165 -8.42 -22.76 -6.12
N ALA A 166 -7.51 -21.79 -6.00
CA ALA A 166 -7.44 -20.65 -6.90
C ALA A 166 -6.44 -20.92 -8.03
N SER A 167 -6.94 -21.05 -9.25
CA SER A 167 -6.15 -21.25 -10.45
C SER A 167 -5.37 -20.01 -10.86
N VAL A 168 -4.23 -20.18 -11.54
CA VAL A 168 -3.48 -19.06 -12.13
C VAL A 168 -3.97 -18.82 -13.55
N GLY A 169 -4.35 -17.59 -13.86
CA GLY A 169 -4.86 -17.22 -15.18
C GLY A 169 -5.10 -15.71 -15.32
N LEU A 170 -5.66 -15.31 -16.45
CA LEU A 170 -6.12 -13.94 -16.68
C LEU A 170 -7.60 -13.85 -16.28
N PHE A 171 -7.91 -12.95 -15.34
CA PHE A 171 -9.26 -12.72 -14.82
C PHE A 171 -9.63 -11.24 -14.94
N SER A 172 -10.92 -10.97 -15.01
CA SER A 172 -11.49 -9.62 -15.03
C SER A 172 -12.77 -9.58 -14.18
N SER A 173 -12.98 -8.48 -13.46
CA SER A 173 -14.13 -8.31 -12.55
C SER A 173 -14.46 -6.84 -12.36
N PRO A 174 -15.76 -6.47 -12.23
CA PRO A 174 -16.16 -5.20 -11.65
C PRO A 174 -15.57 -5.02 -10.25
N VAL A 175 -15.24 -3.79 -9.87
CA VAL A 175 -14.73 -3.44 -8.53
C VAL A 175 -15.72 -3.84 -7.44
N ASP A 176 -17.03 -3.69 -7.67
CA ASP A 176 -18.08 -4.06 -6.71
C ASP A 176 -18.09 -5.57 -6.41
N ASP A 177 -17.72 -6.39 -7.39
CA ASP A 177 -17.63 -7.86 -7.25
C ASP A 177 -16.31 -8.31 -6.60
N MET A 178 -15.36 -7.39 -6.38
CA MET A 178 -14.11 -7.66 -5.67
C MET A 178 -14.29 -7.64 -4.14
N HIS A 179 -15.53 -7.56 -3.64
CA HIS A 179 -15.84 -7.59 -2.22
C HIS A 179 -16.39 -8.95 -1.76
N THR A 180 -15.88 -9.51 -0.66
CA THR A 180 -16.42 -10.73 -0.04
C THR A 180 -17.36 -10.34 1.11
N PRO A 181 -18.68 -10.60 1.04
CA PRO A 181 -19.64 -10.12 2.03
C PRO A 181 -19.66 -10.96 3.32
N TYR A 182 -18.58 -10.89 4.11
CA TYR A 182 -18.56 -11.45 5.46
C TYR A 182 -19.58 -10.72 6.36
N VAL A 183 -20.30 -11.48 7.20
CA VAL A 183 -21.32 -10.92 8.13
C VAL A 183 -20.70 -9.89 9.07
N PHE A 184 -19.51 -10.18 9.59
CA PHE A 184 -18.70 -9.20 10.30
C PHE A 184 -17.58 -8.72 9.35
N PRO A 185 -17.47 -7.40 9.07
CA PRO A 185 -16.44 -6.86 8.18
C PRO A 185 -15.01 -7.15 8.66
N GLN A 186 -14.19 -7.70 7.78
CA GLN A 186 -12.84 -8.18 8.06
C GLN A 186 -11.94 -7.97 6.84
N ALA A 187 -10.61 -8.16 6.99
CA ALA A 187 -9.75 -8.15 5.81
C ALA A 187 -10.18 -9.26 4.83
N GLN A 188 -10.17 -8.90 3.56
CA GLN A 188 -10.61 -9.73 2.44
C GLN A 188 -9.71 -9.51 1.22
N GLN A 189 -9.75 -10.47 0.29
CA GLN A 189 -9.18 -10.37 -1.06
C GLN A 189 -7.66 -10.09 -1.19
N PRO A 190 -6.76 -10.93 -0.64
CA PRO A 190 -5.45 -11.06 -1.24
C PRO A 190 -5.53 -12.02 -2.45
N ARG A 191 -4.69 -11.79 -3.45
CA ARG A 191 -4.45 -12.71 -4.58
C ARG A 191 -2.96 -12.78 -4.85
N PRO A 192 -2.20 -13.46 -3.97
CA PRO A 192 -0.78 -13.65 -4.13
C PRO A 192 -0.51 -14.51 -5.37
N PRO A 193 0.71 -14.43 -5.95
CA PRO A 193 1.12 -15.31 -7.05
C PRO A 193 0.98 -16.81 -6.71
#